data_AF-A0A959KQG9-F1
#
_entry.id   AF-A0A959KQG9-F1
#
_cell.length_a   1.000
_cell.length_b   1.000
_cell.length_c   1.000
_cell.angle_alpha   90.00
_cell.angle_beta   90.00
_cell.angle_gamma   90.00
#
_symmetry.space_group_name_H-M   'P 1'
#
loop_
_entity.id
_entity.type
_entity.pdbx_description
1 polymer ?
#
loop_
_entity_poly.entity_id
_entity_poly.type
_entity_poly.pdbx_seq_one_letter_code
_entity_poly.pdbx_strand_id
1 'polypeptide(L)'
;MKLLIQRNQKSGFTGKSKYTLYVRAQLNDAEAEIVRRNRLENELLLYFDRDEYKAGFARNAKDEGGFWGMAMRMMRDVALTIGKLIEGTTFTCDNVGQLLSVEDETLIAAKNLKRYIKAAATFGGELAIDIDEMIRKEDEER
;
A
#
# COMPACT_ATOMS: atom_id res chain seq x y z
N MET A 1 10.20 -2.17 11.14
CA MET A 1 8.79 -2.03 10.76
C MET A 1 8.11 -3.38 10.61
N LYS A 2 6.84 -3.48 11.02
CA LYS A 2 5.94 -4.61 10.73
C LYS A 2 4.62 -4.08 10.18
N LEU A 3 3.94 -4.84 9.32
CA LEU A 3 2.55 -4.57 8.93
C LEU A 3 1.64 -5.53 9.71
N LEU A 4 0.71 -4.98 10.47
CA LEU A 4 -0.31 -5.72 11.20
C LEU A 4 -1.57 -5.76 10.35
N ILE A 5 -2.13 -6.95 10.15
CA ILE A 5 -3.34 -7.17 9.35
C ILE A 5 -4.32 -8.00 10.18
N GLN A 6 -5.57 -7.57 10.22
CA GLN A 6 -6.67 -8.32 10.85
C GLN A 6 -7.83 -8.43 9.87
N ARG A 7 -8.17 -9.67 9.51
CA ARG A 7 -9.32 -10.01 8.66
C ARG A 7 -10.48 -10.39 9.56
N ASN A 8 -11.65 -9.80 9.35
CA ASN A 8 -12.87 -10.17 10.07
C ASN A 8 -14.03 -10.37 9.10
N GLN A 9 -14.98 -11.20 9.49
CA GLN A 9 -16.25 -11.40 8.80
C GLN A 9 -17.39 -11.06 9.76
N LYS A 10 -18.34 -10.26 9.29
CA LYS A 10 -19.57 -9.90 10.00
C LYS A 10 -20.77 -10.40 9.21
N SER A 11 -21.72 -11.05 9.89
CA SER A 11 -23.02 -11.31 9.30
C SER A 11 -23.81 -10.01 9.23
N GLY A 12 -24.21 -9.59 8.03
CA GLY A 12 -25.06 -8.41 7.85
C GLY A 12 -26.51 -8.70 8.25
N PHE A 13 -27.22 -7.68 8.70
CA PHE A 13 -28.65 -7.75 9.07
C PHE A 13 -29.56 -8.27 7.93
N THR A 14 -29.09 -8.20 6.68
CA THR A 14 -29.77 -8.71 5.47
C THR A 14 -29.33 -10.13 5.06
N GLY A 15 -28.58 -10.86 5.90
CA GLY A 15 -28.05 -12.20 5.61
C GLY A 15 -26.82 -12.23 4.70
N LYS A 16 -26.39 -11.07 4.16
CA LYS A 16 -25.15 -10.96 3.38
C LYS A 16 -23.96 -10.77 4.31
N SER A 17 -22.91 -11.57 4.13
CA SER A 17 -21.64 -11.40 4.86
C SER A 17 -20.94 -10.12 4.39
N LYS A 18 -20.43 -9.34 5.35
CA LYS A 18 -19.53 -8.20 5.14
C LYS A 18 -18.17 -8.59 5.69
N TYR A 19 -17.11 -8.23 4.97
CA TYR A 19 -15.74 -8.49 5.37
C TYR A 19 -15.10 -7.17 5.76
N THR A 20 -14.21 -7.18 6.75
CA THR A 20 -13.44 -6.00 7.12
C THR A 20 -11.98 -6.35 7.26
N LEU A 21 -11.11 -5.49 6.74
CA LEU A 21 -9.66 -5.61 6.83
C LEU A 21 -9.13 -4.42 7.61
N TYR A 22 -8.63 -4.64 8.82
CA TYR A 22 -7.86 -3.63 9.55
C TYR A 22 -6.38 -3.80 9.25
N VAL A 23 -5.71 -2.70 8.95
CA VAL A 23 -4.28 -2.67 8.64
C VAL A 23 -3.58 -1.57 9.41
N ARG A 24 -2.37 -1.84 9.92
CA ARG A 24 -1.53 -0.84 10.60
C ARG A 24 -0.05 -1.11 10.41
N ALA A 25 0.72 -0.11 9.99
CA ALA A 25 2.18 -0.14 10.02
C ALA A 25 2.68 0.17 11.44
N GLN A 26 3.38 -0.79 12.04
CA GLN A 26 4.11 -0.60 13.29
C GLN A 26 5.57 -0.24 12.96
N LEU A 27 5.92 1.02 13.20
CA LEU A 27 7.28 1.52 13.11
C LEU A 27 8.05 1.22 14.40
N ASN A 28 9.37 1.07 14.32
CA ASN A 28 10.25 1.22 15.48
C ASN A 28 10.59 2.70 15.72
N ASP A 29 11.25 3.02 16.83
CA ASP A 29 11.51 4.40 17.24
C ASP A 29 12.35 5.18 16.21
N ALA A 30 13.36 4.53 15.62
CA ALA A 30 14.20 5.15 14.60
C ALA A 30 13.43 5.45 13.31
N GLU A 31 12.57 4.53 12.88
CA GLU A 31 11.70 4.71 11.71
C GLU A 31 10.66 5.80 11.95
N ALA A 32 10.05 5.84 13.14
CA ALA A 32 9.08 6.87 13.51
C ALA A 32 9.72 8.26 13.54
N GLU A 33 10.96 8.37 14.03
CA GLU A 33 11.69 9.63 14.02
C GLU A 33 12.01 10.12 12.61
N ILE A 34 12.38 9.21 11.70
CA ILE A 34 12.61 9.57 10.29
C ILE A 34 11.33 10.11 9.65
N VAL A 35 10.18 9.49 9.91
CA VAL A 35 8.89 9.95 9.40
C VAL A 35 8.58 11.37 9.91
N ARG A 36 8.69 11.60 11.23
CA ARG A 36 8.43 12.91 11.85
C ARG A 36 9.37 13.99 11.35
N ARG A 37 10.68 13.70 11.34
CA ARG A 37 11.72 14.65 10.94
C ARG A 37 11.56 15.11 9.49
N ASN A 38 11.11 14.20 8.61
CA ASN A 38 10.93 14.46 7.19
C ASN A 38 9.48 14.80 6.81
N ARG A 39 8.56 14.92 7.77
CA ARG A 39 7.14 15.26 7.58
C ARG A 39 6.41 14.37 6.57
N LEU A 40 6.71 13.08 6.60
CA LEU A 40 6.24 12.12 5.59
C LEU A 40 4.78 11.70 5.80
N GLU A 41 4.11 12.13 6.87
CA GLU A 41 2.78 11.62 7.26
C GLU A 41 1.69 11.84 6.21
N ASN A 42 1.80 12.93 5.44
CA ASN A 42 0.85 13.27 4.39
C ASN A 42 1.24 12.70 3.02
N GLU A 43 2.42 12.07 2.91
CA GLU A 43 2.84 11.44 1.66
C GLU A 43 1.90 10.28 1.34
N LEU A 44 1.58 10.22 0.05
CA LEU A 44 0.59 9.32 -0.47
C LEU A 44 1.27 7.99 -0.84
N LEU A 45 0.86 6.90 -0.20
CA LEU A 45 1.44 5.57 -0.45
C LEU A 45 0.74 4.83 -1.59
N LEU A 46 -0.54 5.12 -1.80
CA LEU A 46 -1.35 4.60 -2.90
C LEU A 46 -2.20 5.73 -3.47
N TYR A 47 -2.08 5.93 -4.78
CA TYR A 47 -2.99 6.76 -5.57
C TYR A 47 -3.93 5.84 -6.34
N PHE A 48 -5.23 6.00 -6.11
CA PHE A 48 -6.24 5.38 -6.94
C PHE A 48 -6.59 6.38 -8.04
N ASP A 49 -5.80 6.42 -9.12
CA ASP A 49 -6.02 7.40 -10.18
C ASP A 49 -7.39 7.17 -10.87
N ARG A 50 -8.05 8.27 -11.20
CA ARG A 50 -9.37 8.32 -11.81
C ARG A 50 -9.33 7.95 -13.30
N ASP A 51 -8.19 8.19 -13.94
CA ASP A 51 -8.07 8.26 -15.41
C ASP A 51 -7.02 7.31 -16.00
N GLU A 52 -6.24 6.62 -15.17
CA GLU A 52 -5.17 5.71 -15.62
C GLU A 52 -5.65 4.25 -15.81
N TYR A 53 -6.95 4.03 -16.01
CA TYR A 53 -7.48 2.73 -16.47
C TYR A 53 -7.33 2.52 -17.99
N LYS A 54 -6.45 3.29 -18.64
CA LYS A 54 -6.08 3.11 -20.06
C LYS A 54 -4.61 2.79 -20.31
N ALA A 55 -3.74 2.79 -19.31
CA ALA A 55 -2.34 2.49 -19.54
C ALA A 55 -1.73 1.68 -18.38
N GLY A 56 -1.67 0.36 -18.57
CA GLY A 56 -0.44 -0.33 -18.22
C GLY A 56 -0.35 -1.12 -16.92
N PHE A 57 -1.43 -1.68 -16.37
CA PHE A 57 -1.30 -2.93 -15.57
C PHE A 57 -2.47 -3.88 -15.87
N ALA A 58 -2.35 -4.55 -17.01
CA ALA A 58 -3.18 -5.69 -17.37
C ALA A 58 -2.94 -6.84 -16.39
N ARG A 59 -3.75 -6.93 -15.34
CA ARG A 59 -4.14 -8.22 -14.74
C ARG A 59 -5.55 -8.53 -15.19
N ASN A 60 -5.63 -9.30 -16.28
CA ASN A 60 -6.81 -9.98 -16.84
C ASN A 60 -8.00 -9.08 -17.24
N ALA A 61 -7.97 -8.68 -18.51
CA ALA A 61 -9.03 -8.02 -19.25
C ALA A 61 -10.26 -8.93 -19.52
N LYS A 62 -11.01 -9.30 -18.47
CA LYS A 62 -12.36 -9.90 -18.64
C LYS A 62 -13.46 -9.33 -17.74
N ASP A 63 -13.16 -8.50 -16.75
CA ASP A 63 -14.17 -7.86 -15.90
C ASP A 63 -14.22 -6.34 -16.10
N GLU A 64 -14.27 -5.92 -17.37
CA GLU A 64 -14.52 -4.52 -17.75
C GLU A 64 -15.98 -4.14 -17.41
N GLY A 65 -16.16 -3.32 -16.37
CA GLY A 65 -17.40 -2.58 -16.10
C GLY A 65 -18.33 -3.15 -15.03
N GLY A 66 -18.03 -4.31 -14.45
CA GLY A 66 -18.80 -4.88 -13.34
C GLY A 66 -18.21 -4.50 -11.99
N PHE A 67 -19.05 -4.14 -11.01
CA PHE A 67 -18.86 -4.09 -9.54
C PHE A 67 -17.53 -3.53 -8.97
N TRP A 68 -16.37 -3.99 -9.41
CA TRP A 68 -15.02 -3.51 -9.11
C TRP A 68 -14.82 -2.02 -9.39
N GLY A 69 -15.18 -1.53 -10.58
CA GLY A 69 -15.12 -0.10 -10.88
C GLY A 69 -16.00 0.76 -9.95
N MET A 70 -17.05 0.17 -9.39
CA MET A 70 -17.97 0.83 -8.45
C MET A 70 -17.47 0.75 -7.00
N ALA A 71 -16.88 -0.37 -6.57
CA ALA A 71 -16.29 -0.53 -5.25
C ALA A 71 -15.04 0.34 -5.08
N MET A 72 -14.15 0.37 -6.09
CA MET A 72 -13.01 1.31 -6.13
C MET A 72 -13.50 2.77 -6.09
N ARG A 73 -14.61 3.08 -6.77
CA ARG A 73 -15.23 4.42 -6.78
C ARG A 73 -15.83 4.81 -5.42
N MET A 74 -16.21 3.85 -4.58
CA MET A 74 -16.63 4.12 -3.19
C MET A 74 -15.45 4.20 -2.22
N MET A 75 -14.30 3.58 -2.53
CA MET A 75 -13.04 3.73 -1.79
C MET A 75 -12.24 4.99 -2.19
N ARG A 76 -12.69 5.75 -3.22
CA ARG A 76 -12.02 6.94 -3.76
C ARG A 76 -11.71 8.06 -2.76
N ASP A 77 -12.42 8.14 -1.64
CA ASP A 77 -12.17 9.18 -0.63
C ASP A 77 -11.11 8.77 0.42
N VAL A 78 -10.57 7.55 0.33
CA VAL A 78 -9.53 7.06 1.23
C VAL A 78 -8.19 7.00 0.49
N ALA A 79 -7.62 8.17 0.20
CA ALA A 79 -6.19 8.26 -0.05
C ALA A 79 -5.45 7.65 1.15
N LEU A 80 -4.74 6.53 0.95
CA LEU A 80 -3.95 5.88 1.99
C LEU A 80 -2.61 6.62 2.09
N THR A 81 -2.52 7.52 3.05
CA THR A 81 -1.27 8.22 3.38
C THR A 81 -0.44 7.39 4.35
N ILE A 82 0.84 7.78 4.51
CA ILE A 82 1.72 7.21 5.53
C ILE A 82 1.10 7.32 6.92
N GLY A 83 0.55 8.47 7.28
CA GLY A 83 -0.09 8.72 8.57
C GLY A 83 -1.24 7.75 8.83
N LYS A 84 -2.18 7.62 7.88
CA LYS A 84 -3.32 6.68 8.00
C LYS A 84 -2.90 5.22 8.13
N LEU A 85 -1.81 4.84 7.47
CA LEU A 85 -1.27 3.49 7.59
C LEU A 85 -0.62 3.26 8.97
N ILE A 86 0.06 4.27 9.54
CA ILE A 86 0.67 4.19 10.88
C ILE A 86 -0.39 4.18 11.99
N GLU A 87 -1.40 5.05 11.90
CA GLU A 87 -2.53 5.10 12.84
C GLU A 87 -3.37 3.81 12.77
N GLY A 88 -3.52 3.30 11.55
CA GLY A 88 -4.26 2.11 11.21
C GLY A 88 -5.61 2.46 10.60
N THR A 89 -5.99 1.70 9.58
CA THR A 89 -7.20 1.94 8.78
C THR A 89 -8.00 0.64 8.65
N THR A 90 -9.33 0.73 8.70
CA THR A 90 -10.22 -0.40 8.43
C THR A 90 -10.95 -0.21 7.10
N PHE A 91 -10.80 -1.18 6.22
CA PHE A 91 -11.55 -1.27 4.96
C PHE A 91 -12.74 -2.20 5.13
N THR A 92 -13.87 -1.85 4.53
CA THR A 92 -15.05 -2.72 4.45
C THR A 92 -15.15 -3.27 3.02
N CYS A 93 -15.30 -4.59 2.90
CA CYS A 93 -15.33 -5.34 1.66
C CYS A 93 -16.62 -6.16 1.58
N ASP A 94 -17.18 -6.27 0.38
CA ASP A 94 -18.43 -7.01 0.15
C ASP A 94 -18.22 -8.50 -0.04
N ASN A 95 -17.02 -8.89 -0.46
CA ASN A 95 -16.66 -10.28 -0.68
C ASN A 95 -15.17 -10.51 -0.36
N VAL A 96 -14.76 -11.78 -0.32
CA VAL A 96 -13.38 -12.17 -0.02
C VAL A 96 -12.40 -11.70 -1.10
N GLY A 97 -12.81 -11.69 -2.37
CA GLY A 97 -11.96 -11.21 -3.48
C GLY A 97 -11.53 -9.76 -3.28
N GLN A 98 -12.47 -8.88 -2.93
CA GLN A 98 -12.17 -7.48 -2.59
C GLN A 98 -11.22 -7.37 -1.40
N LEU A 99 -11.44 -8.19 -0.35
CA LEU A 99 -10.56 -8.18 0.82
C LEU A 99 -9.11 -8.53 0.44
N LEU A 100 -8.93 -9.57 -0.38
CA LEU A 100 -7.60 -10.00 -0.83
C LEU A 100 -6.91 -8.93 -1.69
N SER A 101 -7.66 -8.25 -2.57
CA SER A 101 -7.12 -7.14 -3.37
C SER A 101 -6.65 -5.97 -2.50
N VAL A 102 -7.46 -5.53 -1.53
CA VAL A 102 -7.09 -4.45 -0.60
C VAL A 102 -5.88 -4.85 0.24
N GLU A 103 -5.77 -6.12 0.62
CA GLU A 103 -4.62 -6.64 1.32
C GLU A 103 -3.33 -6.55 0.49
N ASP A 104 -3.37 -7.01 -0.77
CA ASP A 104 -2.23 -6.93 -1.69
C ASP A 104 -1.77 -5.48 -1.90
N GLU A 105 -2.72 -4.56 -2.08
CA GLU A 105 -2.43 -3.14 -2.22
C GLU A 105 -1.80 -2.56 -0.95
N THR A 106 -2.32 -2.91 0.23
CA THR A 106 -1.75 -2.47 1.51
C THR A 106 -0.33 -3.01 1.69
N LEU A 107 -0.04 -4.24 1.25
CA LEU A 107 1.31 -4.80 1.28
C LEU A 107 2.25 -3.99 0.39
N ILE A 108 1.80 -3.57 -0.80
CA ILE A 108 2.57 -2.69 -1.69
C ILE A 108 2.80 -1.33 -1.03
N ALA A 109 1.77 -0.73 -0.43
CA ALA A 109 1.86 0.53 0.31
C ALA A 109 2.89 0.46 1.44
N ALA A 110 2.88 -0.61 2.23
CA ALA A 110 3.83 -0.83 3.32
C ALA A 110 5.27 -0.99 2.79
N LYS A 111 5.46 -1.68 1.66
CA LYS A 111 6.79 -1.77 1.01
C LYS A 111 7.26 -0.39 0.56
N ASN A 112 6.38 0.42 -0.02
CA ASN A 112 6.69 1.79 -0.42
C ASN A 112 7.07 2.65 0.79
N LEU A 113 6.30 2.60 1.89
CA LEU A 113 6.67 3.26 3.15
C LEU A 113 8.08 2.89 3.60
N LYS A 114 8.45 1.61 3.55
CA LYS A 114 9.82 1.20 3.91
C LYS A 114 10.88 1.82 3.00
N ARG A 115 10.60 1.96 1.70
CA ARG A 115 11.49 2.61 0.73
C ARG A 115 11.65 4.09 1.04
N TYR A 116 10.55 4.80 1.31
CA TYR A 116 10.60 6.21 1.75
C TYR A 116 11.46 6.38 3.00
N ILE A 117 11.25 5.56 4.03
CA ILE A 117 12.04 5.63 5.26
C ILE A 117 13.52 5.33 4.99
N LYS A 118 13.84 4.33 4.14
CA LYS A 118 15.22 4.02 3.77
C LYS A 118 15.90 5.18 3.06
N ALA A 119 15.24 5.79 2.07
CA ALA A 119 15.77 6.95 1.36
C ALA A 119 15.94 8.15 2.29
N ALA A 120 14.93 8.45 3.11
CA ALA A 120 14.98 9.56 4.06
C ALA A 120 16.02 9.35 5.18
N ALA A 121 16.45 8.11 5.43
CA ALA A 121 17.55 7.80 6.36
C ALA A 121 18.93 8.20 5.81
N THR A 122 19.09 8.30 4.48
CA THR A 122 20.38 8.66 3.85
C THR A 122 20.53 10.16 3.59
N PHE A 123 19.47 10.96 3.81
CA PHE A 123 19.53 12.40 3.61
C PHE A 123 20.54 13.06 4.56
N GLY A 124 21.38 13.94 4.01
CA GLY A 124 22.44 14.64 4.75
C GLY A 124 23.78 13.90 4.84
N GLY A 125 23.91 12.73 4.20
CA GLY A 125 25.17 12.00 4.05
C GLY A 125 25.60 11.85 2.60
N GLU A 126 26.80 11.28 2.39
CA GLU A 126 27.30 10.88 1.08
C GLU A 126 27.07 9.38 0.88
N LEU A 127 26.49 9.00 -0.25
CA LEU A 127 26.29 7.60 -0.64
C LEU A 127 27.26 7.28 -1.78
N ALA A 128 28.35 6.59 -1.46
CA ALA A 128 29.24 5.99 -2.46
C ALA A 128 28.60 4.71 -3.01
N ILE A 129 28.43 4.65 -4.32
CA ILE A 129 27.87 3.49 -5.03
C ILE A 129 28.98 2.91 -5.90
N ASP A 130 29.31 1.63 -5.70
CA ASP A 130 30.25 0.90 -6.55
C ASP A 130 29.52 0.46 -7.84
N ILE A 131 29.92 1.07 -8.95
CA ILE A 131 29.30 0.81 -10.27
C ILE A 131 29.79 -0.52 -10.85
N ASP A 132 31.01 -0.95 -10.55
CA ASP A 132 31.57 -2.22 -11.05
C ASP A 132 30.92 -3.42 -10.36
N GLU A 133 30.50 -3.28 -9.10
CA GLU A 133 29.70 -4.29 -8.41
C GLU A 133 28.26 -4.34 -8.95
N MET A 134 27.64 -3.18 -9.23
CA MET A 134 26.28 -3.12 -9.76
C MET A 134 26.14 -3.80 -11.12
N ILE A 135 27.07 -3.54 -12.04
CA ILE A 135 27.07 -4.18 -13.37
C ILE A 135 27.21 -5.71 -13.25
N ARG A 136 28.09 -6.19 -12.36
CA ARG A 136 28.27 -7.65 -12.15
C ARG A 136 26.99 -8.34 -11.69
N LYS A 137 26.23 -7.74 -10.79
CA LYS A 137 24.95 -8.30 -10.31
C LYS A 137 23.89 -8.34 -11.42
N GLU A 138 23.83 -7.31 -12.26
CA GLU A 138 22.91 -7.28 -13.40
C GLU A 138 23.23 -8.39 -14.41
N ASP A 139 24.51 -8.67 -14.64
CA ASP A 139 24.94 -9.74 -15.54
C ASP A 139 24.68 -11.14 -14.96
N GLU A 140 24.69 -11.32 -13.63
CA GLU A 140 24.37 -12.59 -12.96
C GLU A 140 22.86 -12.91 -12.95
N GLU A 141 22.00 -11.90 -13.04
CA GLU A 141 20.54 -12.05 -13.07
C GLU A 141 19.96 -12.25 -14.49
N ARG A 142 20.79 -12.20 -15.54
CA ARG A 142 20.42 -12.40 -16.95
C ARG A 142 20.67 -13.82 -17.44
#